data_AF-A0A963UJ10-F1
#
_entry.id   AF-A0A963UJ10-F1
#
_cell.length_a   1.000
_cell.length_b   1.000
_cell.length_c   1.000
_cell.angle_alpha   90.00
_cell.angle_beta   90.00
_cell.angle_gamma   90.00
#
_symmetry.space_group_name_H-M   'P 1'
#
loop_
_entity.id
_entity.type
_entity.pdbx_description
1 polymer ?
#
loop_
_entity_poly.entity_id
_entity_poly.type
_entity_poly.pdbx_seq_one_letter_code
_entity_poly.pdbx_strand_id
1 'polypeptide(L)'
;MKTYDLITIGRAGVDLYGAQIGGRLEDMGSFRKYIGGSPTNIACGTARLGLKSALITRVGDEHMGRFIREQLEREGVDVRGVKTDPERLT
;
A
#
# COMPACT_ATOMS: atom_id res chain seq x y z
N MET A 1 18.37 17.66 -12.85
CA MET A 1 18.08 17.34 -11.44
C MET A 1 17.09 16.19 -11.44
N LYS A 2 17.36 15.06 -10.76
CA LYS A 2 16.39 13.95 -10.68
C LYS A 2 15.29 14.31 -9.69
N THR A 3 14.03 14.14 -10.10
CA THR A 3 12.84 14.51 -9.31
C THR A 3 12.57 13.53 -8.16
N TYR A 4 12.95 12.26 -8.33
CA TYR A 4 12.75 11.17 -7.36
C TYR A 4 14.04 10.42 -7.09
N ASP A 5 14.18 9.93 -5.85
CA ASP A 5 15.27 9.05 -5.43
C ASP A 5 14.93 7.59 -5.71
N LEU A 6 13.64 7.23 -5.61
CA LEU A 6 13.13 5.89 -5.89
C LEU A 6 11.78 5.92 -6.60
N ILE A 7 11.62 5.08 -7.63
CA ILE A 7 10.33 4.73 -8.19
C ILE A 7 10.19 3.21 -8.09
N THR A 8 9.11 2.75 -7.48
CA THR A 8 8.74 1.33 -7.46
C THR A 8 7.55 1.09 -8.37
N ILE A 9 7.44 -0.13 -8.91
CA ILE A 9 6.34 -0.52 -9.80
C ILE A 9 5.85 -1.90 -9.38
N GLY A 10 4.53 -2.04 -9.22
CA GLY A 10 3.88 -3.33 -9.06
C GLY A 10 2.77 -3.32 -8.02
N ARG A 11 2.47 -4.48 -7.44
CA ARG A 11 1.26 -4.70 -6.63
C ARG A 11 1.21 -3.82 -5.37
N ALA A 12 0.08 -3.17 -5.18
CA ALA A 12 -0.40 -2.72 -3.88
C ALA A 12 -1.62 -3.55 -3.49
N GLY A 13 -1.75 -3.90 -2.22
CA GLY A 13 -2.91 -4.62 -1.70
C GLY A 13 -3.14 -4.33 -0.23
N VAL A 14 -4.20 -4.91 0.31
CA VAL A 14 -4.49 -4.86 1.73
C VAL A 14 -4.13 -6.20 2.37
N ASP A 15 -3.27 -6.14 3.39
CA ASP A 15 -2.96 -7.31 4.20
C ASP A 15 -3.81 -7.25 5.49
N LEU A 16 -4.52 -8.33 5.78
CA LEU A 16 -5.30 -8.50 7.00
C LEU A 16 -4.53 -9.38 7.98
N TYR A 17 -4.02 -8.77 9.05
CA TYR A 17 -3.30 -9.48 10.11
C TYR A 17 -4.27 -9.87 11.22
N GLY A 18 -4.31 -11.16 11.55
CA GLY A 18 -5.06 -11.66 12.69
C GLY A 18 -4.59 -11.01 14.00
N ALA A 19 -5.53 -10.59 14.85
CA ALA A 19 -5.19 -9.90 16.09
C ALA A 19 -4.68 -10.87 17.17
N GLN A 20 -5.06 -12.14 17.12
CA GLN A 20 -4.70 -13.18 18.07
C GLN A 20 -3.34 -13.79 17.72
N ILE A 21 -2.29 -13.40 18.44
CA ILE A 21 -0.91 -13.85 18.17
C ILE A 21 -0.79 -15.36 18.37
N GLY A 22 -0.20 -16.05 17.38
CA GLY A 22 0.07 -17.49 17.44
C GLY A 22 -1.16 -18.38 17.22
N GLY A 23 -2.35 -17.79 17.04
CA GLY A 23 -3.57 -18.53 16.71
C GLY A 23 -3.61 -18.94 15.24
N ARG A 24 -4.52 -19.86 14.92
CA ARG A 24 -4.79 -20.21 13.52
C ARG A 24 -5.67 -19.17 12.87
N LEU A 25 -5.55 -19.01 11.55
CA LEU A 25 -6.35 -18.05 10.80
C LEU A 25 -7.87 -18.28 10.98
N GLU A 26 -8.30 -19.54 11.07
CA GLU A 26 -9.71 -19.91 11.23
C GLU A 26 -10.30 -19.50 12.60
N ASP A 27 -9.44 -19.29 13.61
CA ASP A 27 -9.85 -18.91 14.97
C ASP A 27 -9.80 -17.38 15.20
N MET A 28 -9.43 -16.59 14.18
CA MET A 28 -9.28 -15.14 14.30
C MET A 28 -10.63 -14.46 14.42
N GLY A 29 -10.91 -13.89 15.60
CA GLY A 29 -12.13 -13.08 15.83
C GLY A 29 -12.02 -11.64 15.33
N SER A 30 -10.81 -11.15 15.01
CA SER A 30 -10.61 -9.79 14.52
C SER A 30 -9.33 -9.64 13.71
N PHE A 31 -9.31 -8.62 12.85
CA PHE A 31 -8.20 -8.33 11.95
C PHE A 31 -7.79 -6.86 12.02
N ARG A 32 -6.49 -6.63 11.86
CA ARG A 32 -5.91 -5.30 11.64
C ARG A 32 -5.52 -5.18 10.17
N LYS A 33 -5.91 -4.05 9.58
CA LYS A 33 -5.69 -3.74 8.17
C LYS A 33 -4.38 -2.99 7.97
N TYR A 34 -3.57 -3.43 7.02
CA TYR A 34 -2.31 -2.79 6.63
C TYR A 34 -2.18 -2.70 5.10
N ILE A 35 -1.30 -1.81 4.62
CA ILE A 35 -0.85 -1.88 3.23
C ILE A 35 0.08 -3.08 3.08
N GLY A 36 -0.05 -3.78 1.95
CA GLY A 36 0.84 -4.85 1.52
C GLY A 36 1.33 -4.67 0.08
N GLY A 37 2.23 -5.57 -0.32
CA GLY A 37 2.88 -5.57 -1.64
C GLY A 37 4.34 -5.14 -1.55
N SER A 38 5.24 -5.95 -2.11
CA SER A 38 6.69 -5.70 -2.04
C SER A 38 7.09 -4.31 -2.58
N PRO A 39 6.65 -3.87 -3.78
CA PRO A 39 6.97 -2.53 -4.28
C PRO A 39 6.44 -1.43 -3.36
N THR A 40 5.21 -1.60 -2.88
CA THR A 40 4.51 -0.66 -1.99
C THR A 40 5.23 -0.52 -0.64
N ASN A 41 5.64 -1.63 -0.05
CA ASN A 41 6.40 -1.66 1.21
C ASN A 41 7.75 -0.97 1.07
N ILE A 42 8.45 -1.20 -0.05
CA ILE A 42 9.74 -0.53 -0.32
C ILE A 42 9.51 0.98 -0.44
N ALA A 43 8.51 1.43 -1.21
CA ALA A 43 8.22 2.86 -1.38
C ALA A 43 7.89 3.54 -0.05
N CYS A 44 7.03 2.95 0.78
CA CYS A 44 6.72 3.49 2.11
C CYS A 44 7.95 3.49 3.02
N GLY A 45 8.72 2.40 3.02
CA GLY A 45 9.94 2.27 3.82
C GLY A 45 10.98 3.33 3.48
N THR A 46 11.22 3.59 2.20
CA THR A 46 12.19 4.61 1.77
C THR A 46 11.67 6.03 1.98
N ALA A 47 10.36 6.26 1.83
CA ALA A 47 9.75 7.55 2.16
C ALA A 47 9.92 7.90 3.64
N ARG A 48 9.70 6.94 4.54
CA ARG A 48 9.97 7.10 6.00
C ARG A 48 11.42 7.45 6.32
N LEU A 49 12.37 7.03 5.48
CA LEU A 49 13.80 7.33 5.62
C LEU A 49 14.21 8.66 4.96
N GLY A 50 13.25 9.43 4.41
CA GLY A 50 13.49 10.75 3.86
C GLY A 50 13.74 10.79 2.34
N LEU A 51 13.62 9.67 1.63
CA LEU A 51 13.77 9.63 0.18
C LEU A 51 12.50 10.08 -0.52
N LYS A 52 12.65 10.82 -1.63
CA LYS A 52 11.56 11.15 -2.56
C LYS A 52 11.13 9.90 -3.33
N SER A 53 10.17 9.18 -2.77
CA SER A 53 9.70 7.88 -3.27
C SER A 53 8.37 8.02 -4.02
N ALA A 54 8.22 7.29 -5.13
CA ALA A 54 6.98 7.20 -5.90
C ALA A 54 6.61 5.75 -6.19
N LEU A 55 5.31 5.50 -6.38
CA LEU A 55 4.78 4.18 -6.72
C LEU A 55 3.95 4.26 -8.00
N ILE A 56 4.21 3.33 -8.93
CA ILE A 56 3.36 3.08 -10.09
C ILE A 56 2.59 1.78 -9.84
N THR A 57 1.27 1.90 -9.72
CA THR A 57 0.39 0.76 -9.46
C THR A 57 -1.05 1.07 -9.88
N ARG A 58 -1.94 0.11 -9.71
CA ARG A 58 -3.37 0.29 -9.85
C ARG A 58 -4.10 -0.27 -8.63
N VAL A 59 -5.11 0.45 -8.17
CA VAL A 59 -6.02 0.04 -7.09
C VAL A 59 -7.47 0.16 -7.58
N GLY A 60 -8.40 -0.56 -6.97
CA GLY A 60 -9.82 -0.48 -7.33
C GLY A 60 -10.52 0.78 -6.81
N ASP A 61 -11.65 1.13 -7.43
CA ASP A 61 -12.54 2.20 -6.98
C ASP A 61 -13.45 1.78 -5.81
N GLU A 62 -12.84 1.15 -4.80
CA GLU A 62 -13.54 0.68 -3.62
C GLU A 62 -12.77 1.04 -2.34
N HIS A 63 -13.24 0.56 -1.18
CA HIS A 63 -12.76 0.99 0.13
C HIS A 63 -11.30 0.63 0.41
N MET A 64 -10.83 -0.51 -0.11
CA MET A 64 -9.45 -0.96 0.02
C MET A 64 -8.51 -0.12 -0.85
N GLY A 65 -8.91 0.19 -2.08
CA GLY A 65 -8.14 1.06 -2.96
C GLY A 65 -8.03 2.49 -2.45
N ARG A 66 -9.14 3.05 -1.94
CA ARG A 66 -9.13 4.34 -1.22
C ARG A 66 -8.20 4.30 -0.01
N PHE A 67 -8.30 3.24 0.80
CA PHE A 67 -7.42 3.05 1.96
C PHE A 67 -5.93 3.01 1.56
N ILE A 68 -5.55 2.22 0.55
CA ILE A 68 -4.15 2.15 0.10
C ILE A 68 -3.66 3.53 -0.32
N ARG A 69 -4.44 4.25 -1.13
CA ARG A 69 -4.06 5.57 -1.63
C ARG A 69 -3.87 6.58 -0.50
N GLU A 70 -4.81 6.64 0.44
CA GLU A 70 -4.70 7.52 1.62
C GLU A 70 -3.51 7.14 2.50
N GLN A 71 -3.22 5.84 2.69
CA GLN A 71 -2.06 5.44 3.47
C GLN A 71 -0.75 5.79 2.76
N LEU A 72 -0.64 5.58 1.44
CA LEU A 72 0.55 5.99 0.67
C LEU A 72 0.85 7.48 0.82
N GLU A 73 -0.18 8.33 0.76
CA GLU A 73 -0.05 9.76 0.98
C GLU A 73 0.44 10.08 2.39
N ARG A 74 -0.09 9.39 3.41
CA ARG A 74 0.35 9.55 4.82
C ARG A 74 1.80 9.09 5.03
N GLU A 75 2.25 8.07 4.30
CA GLU A 75 3.63 7.57 4.33
C GLU A 75 4.61 8.47 3.56
N GLY A 76 4.12 9.51 2.86
CA GLY A 76 4.94 10.43 2.08
C GLY A 76 5.33 9.91 0.70
N VAL A 77 4.63 8.90 0.19
CA VAL A 77 4.85 8.37 -1.17
C VAL A 77 4.09 9.22 -2.18
N ASP A 78 4.74 9.58 -3.30
CA ASP A 78 4.06 10.25 -4.42
C ASP A 78 3.14 9.27 -5.15
N VAL A 79 1.84 9.59 -5.12
CA VAL A 79 0.76 8.75 -5.66
C VAL A 79 0.31 9.13 -7.07
N ARG A 80 1.00 10.03 -7.79
CA ARG A 80 0.63 10.39 -9.18
C ARG A 80 0.60 9.17 -10.12
N GLY A 81 1.42 8.16 -9.84
CA GLY A 81 1.47 6.88 -10.56
C GLY A 81 0.45 5.84 -10.11
N VAL A 82 -0.35 6.12 -9.08
CA VAL A 82 -1.39 5.22 -8.55
C VAL A 82 -2.69 5.50 -9.30
N LYS A 83 -3.09 4.60 -10.18
CA LYS A 83 -4.36 4.72 -10.92
C LYS A 83 -5.49 4.00 -10.19
N THR A 84 -6.68 4.58 -10.23
CA THR A 84 -7.92 3.96 -9.75
C THR A 84 -8.61 3.26 -10.92
N ASP A 85 -9.00 2.00 -10.73
CA ASP A 85 -9.73 1.17 -11.70
C ASP A 85 -11.20 1.03 -11.27
N PRO A 86 -12.18 1.55 -12.04
CA PRO A 86 -13.59 1.39 -11.70
C PRO A 86 -14.13 -0.01 -12.00
N GLU A 87 -13.40 -0.82 -12.77
CA GLU A 87 -13.87 -2.15 -13.23
C GLU A 87 -13.21 -3.31 -12.47
N ARG A 88 -12.13 -3.05 -11.72
CA ARG A 88 -11.36 -4.07 -11.00
C ARG A 88 -11.19 -3.72 -9.53
N LEU A 89 -11.35 -4.70 -8.66
CA LEU A 89 -11.13 -4.55 -7.22
C LEU A 89 -9.62 -4.64 -6.89
N THR A 90 -9.25 -4.00 -5.78
CA THR A 90 -7.92 -4.05 -5.18
C THR A 90 -7.57 -5.43 -4.65
#